data_AF-A0A840V9G1-F1
#
_entry.id   AF-A0A840V9G1-F1
#
_cell.length_a   1.000
_cell.length_b   1.000
_cell.length_c   1.000
_cell.angle_alpha   90.00
_cell.angle_beta   90.00
_cell.angle_gamma   90.00
#
_symmetry.space_group_name_H-M   'P 1'
#
loop_
_entity.id
_entity.type
_entity.pdbx_description
1 polymer ?
#
loop_
_entity_poly.entity_id
_entity_poly.type
_entity_poly.pdbx_seq_one_letter_code
_entity_poly.pdbx_strand_id
1 'polypeptide(L)'
;MATKRSVRMSNKRLKLRQQHWPEITEDDLWLRSETKGFTTIPRGLSLIMRIMDSLSLQKPLSSTYMTLWCYAFDEMMVTIQKPRQMALESGFSGQRAENTWRERMKRLEEFGFIRSTVGATGNFHYVLLLNPYSVVKELNENSKYDVPPVLFNTLIDRVDEIGETTIMIDESEG
;
A
#
# COMPACT_ATOMS: atom_id res chain seq x y z
N MET A 1 4.87 -13.97 18.43
CA MET A 1 3.86 -14.85 19.08
C MET A 1 2.55 -14.09 19.24
N ALA A 2 1.42 -14.73 18.95
CA ALA A 2 0.09 -14.12 19.13
C ALA A 2 -0.24 -13.96 20.64
N THR A 3 -0.84 -12.84 21.03
CA THR A 3 -1.22 -12.58 22.43
C THR A 3 -2.54 -13.29 22.77
N LYS A 4 -2.79 -13.59 24.06
CA LYS A 4 -4.07 -14.19 24.50
C LYS A 4 -5.29 -13.36 24.04
N ARG A 5 -5.16 -12.03 24.01
CA ARG A 5 -6.18 -11.10 23.51
C ARG A 5 -6.40 -11.26 22.00
N SER A 6 -5.35 -11.36 21.19
CA SER A 6 -5.48 -11.52 19.74
C SER A 6 -6.11 -12.87 19.37
N VAL A 7 -5.76 -13.95 20.10
CA VAL A 7 -6.37 -15.28 19.94
C VAL A 7 -7.86 -15.25 20.26
N ARG A 8 -8.27 -14.64 21.39
CA ARG A 8 -9.69 -14.53 21.76
C ARG A 8 -10.50 -13.74 20.72
N MET A 9 -9.95 -12.64 20.20
CA MET A 9 -10.61 -11.87 19.13
C MET A 9 -10.70 -12.66 17.82
N SER A 10 -9.69 -13.47 17.50
CA SER A 10 -9.73 -14.38 16.35
C SER A 10 -10.88 -15.38 16.49
N ASN A 11 -11.00 -16.03 17.66
CA ASN A 11 -12.06 -17.00 17.93
C ASN A 11 -13.47 -16.39 17.85
N LYS A 12 -13.65 -15.15 18.33
CA LYS A 12 -14.93 -14.43 18.20
C LYS A 12 -15.29 -14.21 16.72
N ARG A 13 -14.33 -13.77 15.91
CA ARG A 13 -14.53 -13.54 14.47
C ARG A 13 -14.81 -14.83 13.71
N LEU A 14 -14.13 -15.92 14.05
CA LEU A 14 -14.37 -17.22 13.45
C LEU A 14 -15.80 -17.70 13.71
N LYS A 15 -16.29 -17.58 14.95
CA LYS A 15 -17.68 -17.91 15.30
C LYS A 15 -18.69 -17.06 14.54
N LEU A 16 -18.46 -15.76 14.43
CA LEU A 16 -19.33 -14.87 13.65
C LEU A 16 -19.34 -15.26 12.16
N ARG A 17 -18.18 -15.57 11.58
CA ARG A 17 -18.09 -16.03 10.20
C ARG A 17 -18.91 -17.31 9.98
N GLN A 18 -18.76 -18.30 10.85
CA GLN A 18 -19.51 -19.55 10.79
C GLN A 18 -21.01 -19.35 11.01
N GLN A 19 -21.41 -18.37 11.83
CA GLN A 19 -22.82 -18.04 12.04
C GLN A 19 -23.46 -17.41 10.80
N HIS A 20 -22.74 -16.53 10.10
CA HIS A 20 -23.27 -15.80 8.94
C HIS A 20 -23.12 -16.58 7.62
N TRP A 21 -22.10 -17.44 7.50
CA TRP A 21 -21.81 -18.24 6.31
C TRP A 21 -21.44 -19.68 6.71
N PRO A 22 -22.38 -20.44 7.27
CA PRO A 22 -22.12 -21.82 7.74
C PRO A 22 -21.75 -22.79 6.62
N GLU A 23 -22.14 -22.50 5.38
CA GLU A 23 -21.86 -23.29 4.19
C GLU A 23 -20.41 -23.15 3.70
N ILE A 24 -19.72 -22.07 4.06
CA ILE A 24 -18.36 -21.79 3.60
C ILE A 24 -17.35 -22.50 4.50
N THR A 25 -16.60 -23.41 3.90
CA THR A 25 -15.56 -24.21 4.55
C THR A 25 -14.22 -23.47 4.57
N GLU A 26 -13.19 -24.05 5.19
CA GLU A 26 -11.84 -23.49 5.14
C GLU A 26 -11.18 -23.67 3.76
N ASP A 27 -11.53 -24.74 3.03
CA ASP A 27 -11.05 -24.99 1.66
C ASP A 27 -11.53 -23.94 0.65
N ASP A 28 -12.65 -23.26 0.94
CA ASP A 28 -13.16 -22.14 0.14
C ASP A 28 -12.38 -20.84 0.35
N LEU A 29 -11.46 -20.80 1.33
CA LEU A 29 -10.78 -19.59 1.77
C LEU A 29 -9.29 -19.62 1.45
N TRP A 30 -8.76 -18.45 1.06
CA TRP A 30 -7.32 -18.26 0.92
C TRP A 30 -6.69 -17.93 2.27
N LEU A 31 -6.36 -18.95 3.05
CA LEU A 31 -5.85 -18.81 4.42
C LEU A 31 -4.32 -18.87 4.49
N ARG A 32 -3.68 -17.86 5.12
CA ARG A 32 -2.21 -17.79 5.27
C ARG A 32 -1.59 -18.97 6.04
N SER A 33 -2.38 -19.69 6.84
CA SER A 33 -1.93 -20.90 7.54
C SER A 33 -1.68 -22.08 6.58
N GLU A 34 -2.31 -22.08 5.41
CA GLU A 34 -2.34 -23.22 4.49
C GLU A 34 -1.83 -22.87 3.09
N THR A 35 -2.00 -21.61 2.67
CA THR A 35 -1.58 -21.13 1.36
C THR A 35 -0.40 -20.16 1.44
N LYS A 36 0.32 -20.03 0.32
CA LYS A 36 1.46 -19.11 0.16
C LYS A 36 1.08 -17.93 -0.73
N GLY A 37 2.01 -16.99 -0.91
CA GLY A 37 1.83 -15.85 -1.82
C GLY A 37 1.13 -14.64 -1.18
N PHE A 38 1.29 -14.46 0.13
CA PHE A 38 0.85 -13.24 0.80
C PHE A 38 2.01 -12.27 0.96
N THR A 39 1.74 -10.98 0.77
CA THR A 39 2.59 -9.89 1.25
C THR A 39 2.01 -9.29 2.53
N THR A 40 2.82 -8.53 3.26
CA THR A 40 2.38 -7.72 4.40
C THR A 40 2.25 -6.29 3.94
N ILE A 41 1.05 -5.71 4.09
CA ILE A 41 0.77 -4.33 3.70
C ILE A 41 0.26 -3.51 4.89
N PRO A 42 0.53 -2.19 4.92
CA PRO A 42 -0.04 -1.30 5.93
C PRO A 42 -1.57 -1.31 5.92
N ARG A 43 -2.20 -1.35 7.10
CA ARG A 43 -3.68 -1.35 7.20
C ARG A 43 -4.33 -0.03 6.80
N GLY A 44 -3.57 1.06 6.74
CA GLY A 44 -3.99 2.36 6.21
C GLY A 44 -3.71 2.55 4.71
N LEU A 45 -3.13 1.54 4.03
CA LEU A 45 -2.72 1.65 2.62
C LEU A 45 -3.89 2.03 1.70
N SER A 46 -5.12 1.62 2.02
CA SER A 46 -6.31 2.00 1.25
C SER A 46 -6.53 3.52 1.22
N LEU A 47 -6.38 4.20 2.35
CA LEU A 47 -6.53 5.66 2.45
C LEU A 47 -5.33 6.38 1.83
N ILE A 48 -4.12 5.87 2.07
CA ILE A 48 -2.89 6.36 1.41
C ILE A 48 -3.06 6.34 -0.11
N MET A 49 -3.56 5.24 -0.68
CA MET A 49 -3.82 5.13 -2.12
C MET A 49 -4.85 6.15 -2.62
N ARG A 50 -5.87 6.49 -1.82
CA ARG A 50 -6.83 7.55 -2.19
C ARG A 50 -6.19 8.94 -2.19
N ILE A 51 -5.35 9.23 -1.20
CA ILE A 51 -4.58 10.48 -1.12
C ILE A 51 -3.62 10.58 -2.32
N MET A 52 -2.92 9.49 -2.62
CA MET A 52 -2.00 9.42 -3.75
C MET A 52 -2.72 9.68 -5.08
N ASP A 53 -3.91 9.11 -5.29
CA ASP A 53 -4.70 9.32 -6.50
C ASP A 53 -5.25 10.76 -6.59
N SER A 54 -5.64 11.38 -5.47
CA SER A 54 -6.10 12.78 -5.48
C SER A 54 -4.99 13.75 -5.85
N LEU A 55 -3.74 13.47 -5.45
CA LEU A 55 -2.57 14.30 -5.78
C LEU A 55 -2.17 14.20 -7.27
N SER A 56 -2.48 13.09 -7.94
CA SER A 56 -2.06 12.80 -9.32
C SER A 56 -3.13 13.08 -10.38
N LEU A 57 -4.12 13.94 -10.09
CA LEU A 57 -5.16 14.47 -10.99
C LEU A 57 -5.34 13.73 -12.35
N GLN A 58 -6.38 12.89 -12.45
CA GLN A 58 -6.72 12.08 -13.64
C GLN A 58 -5.70 11.00 -14.04
N LYS A 59 -4.61 10.85 -13.29
CA LYS A 59 -3.57 9.83 -13.50
C LYS A 59 -3.39 9.02 -12.21
N PRO A 60 -4.36 8.16 -11.84
CA PRO A 60 -4.28 7.37 -10.62
C PRO A 60 -2.99 6.55 -10.59
N LEU A 61 -2.38 6.51 -9.41
CA LEU A 61 -1.10 5.85 -9.11
C LEU A 61 -1.31 4.59 -8.26
N SER A 62 -2.45 4.48 -7.57
CA SER A 62 -2.76 3.42 -6.61
C SER A 62 -2.54 2.02 -7.15
N SER A 63 -3.00 1.73 -8.37
CA SER A 63 -2.82 0.40 -8.98
C SER A 63 -1.34 0.07 -9.18
N THR A 64 -0.54 1.04 -9.64
CA THR A 64 0.91 0.86 -9.84
C THR A 64 1.62 0.64 -8.51
N TYR A 65 1.25 1.41 -7.49
CA TYR A 65 1.85 1.28 -6.16
C TYR A 65 1.45 -0.05 -5.48
N MET A 66 0.19 -0.47 -5.60
CA MET A 66 -0.27 -1.75 -5.08
C MET A 66 0.47 -2.92 -5.75
N THR A 67 0.69 -2.87 -7.06
CA THR A 67 1.49 -3.88 -7.76
C THR A 67 2.91 -3.94 -7.17
N LEU A 68 3.57 -2.82 -6.88
CA LEU A 68 4.88 -2.83 -6.22
C LEU A 68 4.83 -3.49 -4.84
N TRP A 69 3.81 -3.19 -4.02
CA TRP A 69 3.62 -3.81 -2.70
C TRP A 69 3.44 -5.33 -2.79
N CYS A 70 2.76 -5.83 -3.82
CA CYS A 70 2.62 -7.27 -4.05
C CYS A 70 3.95 -7.98 -4.38
N TYR A 71 4.96 -7.24 -4.84
CA TYR A 71 6.30 -7.77 -5.13
C TYR A 71 7.31 -7.54 -4.01
N ALA A 72 7.04 -6.59 -3.11
CA ALA A 72 7.91 -6.28 -1.99
C ALA A 72 7.77 -7.33 -0.87
N PHE A 73 8.91 -7.67 -0.28
CA PHE A 73 9.03 -8.44 0.96
C PHE A 73 9.44 -7.51 2.12
N ASP A 74 9.97 -8.08 3.20
CA ASP A 74 10.28 -7.35 4.44
C ASP A 74 11.37 -6.28 4.25
N GLU A 75 12.23 -6.40 3.24
CA GLU A 75 13.26 -5.41 2.88
C GLU A 75 12.72 -4.22 2.07
N MET A 76 11.43 -4.23 1.71
CA MET A 76 10.77 -3.16 0.98
C MET A 76 11.43 -2.79 -0.36
N MET A 77 12.11 -3.74 -1.00
CA MET A 77 12.75 -3.59 -2.30
C MET A 77 12.10 -4.49 -3.36
N VAL A 78 12.01 -3.99 -4.59
CA VAL A 78 11.55 -4.72 -5.77
C VAL A 78 12.62 -4.67 -6.86
N THR A 79 12.93 -5.83 -7.44
CA THR A 79 13.78 -5.95 -8.64
C THR A 79 12.90 -6.19 -9.86
N ILE A 80 12.75 -5.19 -10.74
CA ILE A 80 11.85 -5.22 -11.89
C ILE A 80 12.57 -5.78 -13.11
N GLN A 81 12.44 -7.08 -13.35
CA GLN A 81 13.03 -7.74 -14.53
C GLN A 81 12.15 -7.67 -15.80
N LYS A 82 10.84 -7.50 -15.62
CA LYS A 82 9.86 -7.53 -16.73
C LYS A 82 8.94 -6.30 -16.66
N PRO A 83 9.41 -5.09 -17.05
CA PRO A 83 8.61 -3.87 -16.98
C PRO A 83 7.25 -3.98 -17.67
N ARG A 84 7.19 -4.68 -18.82
CA ARG A 84 5.95 -4.92 -19.55
C ARG A 84 4.92 -5.73 -18.75
N GLN A 85 5.37 -6.75 -18.01
CA GLN A 85 4.49 -7.55 -17.15
C GLN A 85 4.00 -6.71 -15.97
N MET A 86 4.89 -5.93 -15.34
CA MET A 86 4.50 -5.04 -14.25
C MET A 86 3.47 -3.99 -14.67
N ALA A 87 3.62 -3.44 -15.89
CA ALA A 87 2.63 -2.53 -16.47
C ALA A 87 1.26 -3.21 -16.64
N LEU A 88 1.23 -4.46 -17.11
CA LEU A 88 -0.01 -5.24 -17.25
C LEU A 88 -0.69 -5.47 -15.90
N GLU A 89 0.06 -5.90 -14.90
CA GLU A 89 -0.45 -6.14 -13.54
C GLU A 89 -0.90 -4.85 -12.85
N SER A 90 -0.32 -3.70 -13.22
CA SER A 90 -0.77 -2.37 -12.81
C SER A 90 -2.04 -1.89 -13.54
N GLY A 91 -2.56 -2.68 -14.49
CA GLY A 91 -3.78 -2.40 -15.25
C GLY A 91 -3.56 -1.71 -16.60
N PHE A 92 -2.32 -1.56 -17.08
CA PHE A 92 -2.03 -0.92 -18.37
C PHE A 92 -1.90 -1.93 -19.50
N SER A 93 -2.47 -1.63 -20.66
CA SER A 93 -2.45 -2.50 -21.84
C SER A 93 -2.15 -1.74 -23.13
N GLY A 94 -2.03 -2.46 -24.26
CA GLY A 94 -1.76 -1.87 -25.57
C GLY A 94 -0.31 -1.40 -25.76
N GLN A 95 -0.03 -0.76 -26.89
CA GLN A 95 1.34 -0.39 -27.31
C GLN A 95 2.05 0.57 -26.34
N ARG A 96 1.28 1.41 -25.63
CA ARG A 96 1.81 2.42 -24.70
C ARG A 96 1.80 2.00 -23.23
N ALA A 97 1.49 0.74 -22.91
CA ALA A 97 1.33 0.30 -21.52
C ALA A 97 2.57 0.59 -20.67
N GLU A 98 3.75 0.18 -21.15
CA GLU A 98 5.00 0.38 -20.41
C GLU A 98 5.34 1.86 -20.24
N ASN A 99 5.15 2.67 -21.28
CA ASN A 99 5.37 4.12 -21.18
C ASN A 99 4.43 4.76 -20.15
N THR A 100 3.15 4.40 -20.18
CA THR A 100 2.14 4.91 -19.24
C THR A 100 2.49 4.49 -17.81
N TRP A 101 2.90 3.24 -17.62
CA TRP A 101 3.38 2.74 -16.33
C TRP A 101 4.63 3.49 -15.85
N ARG A 102 5.63 3.71 -16.71
CA ARG A 102 6.84 4.50 -16.38
C ARG A 102 6.48 5.94 -15.96
N GLU A 103 5.47 6.56 -16.56
CA GLU A 103 4.98 7.86 -16.11
C GLU A 103 4.35 7.83 -14.70
N ARG A 104 3.73 6.71 -14.30
CA ARG A 104 3.22 6.53 -12.93
C ARG A 104 4.37 6.30 -11.94
N MET A 105 5.35 5.48 -12.30
CA MET A 105 6.56 5.27 -11.52
C MET A 105 7.30 6.59 -11.24
N LYS A 106 7.47 7.45 -12.26
CA LYS A 106 8.06 8.79 -12.08
C LYS A 106 7.30 9.63 -11.07
N ARG A 107 5.97 9.67 -11.16
CA ARG A 107 5.14 10.42 -10.20
C ARG A 107 5.23 9.87 -8.78
N LEU A 108 5.26 8.55 -8.63
CA LEU A 108 5.46 7.90 -7.32
C LEU A 108 6.80 8.33 -6.71
N GLU A 109 7.85 8.43 -7.51
CA GLU A 109 9.17 8.91 -7.07
C GLU A 109 9.17 10.41 -6.76
N GLU A 110 8.53 11.23 -7.60
CA GLU A 110 8.33 12.67 -7.40
C GLU A 110 7.59 13.01 -6.11
N PHE A 111 6.60 12.19 -5.73
CA PHE A 111 5.86 12.33 -4.45
C PHE A 111 6.58 11.69 -3.27
N GLY A 112 7.69 10.99 -3.49
CA GLY A 112 8.49 10.40 -2.43
C GLY A 112 8.04 9.02 -1.95
N PHE A 113 7.05 8.38 -2.57
CA PHE A 113 6.62 7.04 -2.18
C PHE A 113 7.65 5.95 -2.53
N ILE A 114 8.48 6.20 -3.53
CA ILE A 114 9.55 5.29 -3.95
C ILE A 114 10.87 6.01 -4.16
N ARG A 115 11.94 5.22 -4.18
CA ARG A 115 13.25 5.57 -4.75
C ARG A 115 13.63 4.50 -5.75
N SER A 116 14.27 4.90 -6.84
CA SER A 116 14.70 3.96 -7.87
C SER A 116 16.15 4.17 -8.29
N THR A 117 16.74 3.12 -8.84
CA THR A 117 18.05 3.20 -9.49
C THR A 117 18.13 2.33 -10.74
N VAL A 118 19.05 2.71 -11.62
CA VAL A 118 19.28 2.08 -12.91
C VAL A 118 19.78 0.64 -12.78
N GLY A 119 19.41 -0.17 -13.75
CA GLY A 119 19.93 -1.54 -13.91
C GLY A 119 19.57 -2.10 -15.27
N ALA A 120 19.54 -3.43 -15.38
CA ALA A 120 19.42 -4.13 -16.67
C ALA A 120 18.13 -3.78 -17.47
N THR A 121 17.08 -3.30 -16.81
CA THR A 121 15.78 -2.99 -17.43
C THR A 121 15.45 -1.48 -17.45
N GLY A 122 16.46 -0.65 -17.21
CA GLY A 122 16.38 0.81 -17.20
C GLY A 122 16.28 1.41 -15.79
N ASN A 123 15.75 2.62 -15.70
CA ASN A 123 15.81 3.47 -14.49
C ASN A 123 15.03 2.96 -13.28
N PHE A 124 14.08 2.04 -13.49
CA PHE A 124 13.27 1.44 -12.42
C PHE A 124 13.64 -0.03 -12.18
N HIS A 125 14.90 -0.41 -12.40
CA HIS A 125 15.30 -1.82 -12.23
C HIS A 125 15.30 -2.23 -10.77
N TYR A 126 15.84 -1.39 -9.89
CA TYR A 126 15.74 -1.56 -8.44
C TYR A 126 14.88 -0.44 -7.87
N VAL A 127 13.86 -0.80 -7.10
CA VAL A 127 12.90 0.15 -6.51
C VAL A 127 12.77 -0.13 -5.03
N LEU A 128 12.99 0.89 -4.21
CA LEU A 128 12.71 0.89 -2.77
C LEU A 128 11.38 1.58 -2.51
N LEU A 129 10.53 0.95 -1.69
CA LEU A 129 9.28 1.53 -1.21
C LEU A 129 9.55 2.21 0.14
N LEU A 130 9.27 3.50 0.23
CA LEU A 130 9.46 4.28 1.45
C LEU A 130 8.23 4.18 2.35
N ASN A 131 8.38 4.53 3.63
CA ASN A 131 7.27 4.51 4.60
C ASN A 131 6.13 5.42 4.10
N PRO A 132 4.99 4.86 3.69
CA PRO A 132 3.94 5.66 3.05
C PRO A 132 3.27 6.63 4.01
N TYR A 133 3.29 6.37 5.32
CA TYR A 133 2.72 7.26 6.32
C TYR A 133 3.57 8.54 6.44
N SER A 134 4.90 8.38 6.57
CA SER A 134 5.84 9.51 6.59
C SER A 134 5.68 10.38 5.35
N VAL A 135 5.60 9.75 4.17
CA VAL A 135 5.42 10.47 2.90
C VAL A 135 4.11 11.26 2.87
N VAL A 136 2.99 10.68 3.33
CA VAL A 136 1.70 11.41 3.38
C VAL A 136 1.77 12.59 4.34
N LYS A 137 2.43 12.44 5.50
CA LYS A 137 2.64 13.55 6.44
C LYS A 137 3.45 14.68 5.79
N GLU A 138 4.58 14.36 5.17
CA GLU A 138 5.42 15.34 4.47
C GLU A 138 4.64 16.06 3.34
N LEU A 139 3.82 15.34 2.60
CA LEU A 139 2.98 15.92 1.55
C LEU A 139 1.89 16.84 2.12
N ASN A 140 1.29 16.47 3.26
CA ASN A 140 0.25 17.28 3.91
C ASN A 140 0.81 18.56 4.54
N GLU A 141 2.04 18.51 5.07
CA GLU A 141 2.74 19.67 5.64
C GLU A 141 3.30 20.61 4.55
N ASN A 142 3.44 20.12 3.32
CA ASN A 142 4.00 20.87 2.21
C ASN A 142 2.91 21.60 1.42
N SER A 143 2.93 22.94 1.49
CA SER A 143 1.95 23.83 0.83
C SER A 143 1.90 23.73 -0.70
N LYS A 144 2.83 23.01 -1.34
CA LYS A 144 2.80 22.73 -2.78
C LYS A 144 1.74 21.69 -3.15
N TYR A 145 1.35 20.83 -2.22
CA TYR A 145 0.43 19.74 -2.46
C TYR A 145 -0.89 19.99 -1.72
N ASP A 146 -1.99 19.63 -2.36
CA ASP A 146 -3.33 19.73 -1.78
C ASP A 146 -3.79 18.32 -1.37
N VAL A 147 -3.46 17.94 -0.13
CA VAL A 147 -3.94 16.69 0.46
C VAL A 147 -5.35 16.93 1.00
N PRO A 148 -6.39 16.22 0.51
CA PRO A 148 -7.75 16.46 0.96
C PRO A 148 -7.90 16.23 2.47
N PRO A 149 -8.35 17.23 3.25
CA PRO A 149 -8.42 17.13 4.72
C PRO A 149 -9.27 15.95 5.21
N VAL A 150 -10.36 15.64 4.50
CA VAL A 150 -11.23 14.48 4.82
C VAL A 150 -10.44 13.17 4.75
N LEU A 151 -9.60 12.99 3.71
CA LEU A 151 -8.81 11.76 3.57
C LEU A 151 -7.69 11.69 4.60
N PHE A 152 -7.03 12.81 4.88
CA PHE A 152 -5.97 12.87 5.88
C PHE A 152 -6.51 12.59 7.29
N ASN A 153 -7.58 13.26 7.71
CA ASN A 153 -8.17 13.05 9.03
C ASN A 153 -8.68 11.61 9.19
N THR A 154 -9.30 11.03 8.16
CA THR A 154 -9.70 9.61 8.18
C THR A 154 -8.48 8.68 8.30
N LEU A 155 -7.34 9.05 7.71
CA LEU A 155 -6.09 8.30 7.87
C LEU A 155 -5.57 8.40 9.31
N ILE A 156 -5.64 9.57 9.94
CA ILE A 156 -5.28 9.76 11.36
C ILE A 156 -6.16 8.88 12.26
N ASP A 157 -7.48 8.92 12.10
CA ASP A 157 -8.40 8.07 12.86
C ASP A 157 -8.05 6.59 12.70
N ARG A 158 -7.70 6.18 11.48
CA ARG A 158 -7.30 4.81 11.17
C ARG A 158 -5.96 4.44 11.81
N VAL A 159 -5.00 5.37 11.87
CA VAL A 159 -3.68 5.19 12.50
C VAL A 159 -3.85 4.94 13.99
N ASP A 160 -4.67 5.74 14.67
CA ASP A 160 -5.03 5.53 16.07
C ASP A 160 -5.68 4.16 16.30
N GLU A 161 -6.70 3.80 15.50
CA GLU A 161 -7.42 2.51 15.63
C GLU A 161 -6.49 1.29 15.54
N ILE A 162 -5.46 1.35 14.68
CA ILE A 162 -4.53 0.25 14.47
C ILE A 162 -3.28 0.31 15.36
N GLY A 163 -3.12 1.36 16.17
CA GLY A 163 -1.96 1.60 17.03
C GLY A 163 -0.67 1.89 16.26
N GLU A 164 -0.78 2.52 15.10
CA GLU A 164 0.37 3.04 14.33
C GLU A 164 0.70 4.45 14.86
N THR A 165 1.96 4.90 14.79
CA THR A 165 2.41 6.15 15.44
C THR A 165 3.19 7.10 14.54
N THR A 166 3.50 6.73 13.29
CA THR A 166 4.39 7.49 12.39
C THR A 166 3.92 8.93 12.19
N ILE A 167 2.60 9.14 12.09
CA ILE A 167 2.01 10.44 11.76
C ILE A 167 1.19 11.06 12.88
N MET A 168 1.24 10.47 14.08
CA MET A 168 0.60 11.04 15.24
C MET A 168 1.33 12.32 15.64
N ILE A 169 0.57 13.33 16.06
CA ILE A 169 1.13 14.55 16.65
C ILE A 169 1.56 14.19 18.07
N ASP A 170 2.81 14.47 18.40
CA ASP A 170 3.31 14.31 19.76
C ASP A 170 2.56 15.33 20.65
N GLU A 171 1.69 14.87 21.55
CA GLU A 171 1.00 15.73 22.53
C GLU A 171 1.95 16.21 23.66
N SER A 172 3.28 16.12 23.46
CA SER A 172 4.29 16.35 24.48
C SER A 172 4.83 17.80 24.57
N GLU A 173 4.23 18.75 23.86
CA GLU A 173 4.46 20.19 24.08
C GLU A 173 3.16 20.89 24.54
N GLY A 174 2.83 20.70 25.82
CA GLY A 174 1.76 21.40 26.54
C GLY A 174 2.10 21.57 28.02
#